data_AF-A0A7R8VMP6-F1
#
_entry.id   AF-A0A7R8VMP6-F1
#
_cell.length_a   1.000
_cell.length_b   1.000
_cell.length_c   1.000
_cell.angle_alpha   90.00
_cell.angle_beta   90.00
_cell.angle_gamma   90.00
#
_symmetry.space_group_name_H-M   'P 1'
#
loop_
_entity.id
_entity.type
_entity.pdbx_description
1 polymer ?
#
loop_
_entity_poly.entity_id
_entity_poly.type
_entity_poly.pdbx_seq_one_letter_code
_entity_poly.pdbx_strand_id
1 'polypeptide(L)'
;MTESVVHEWLADYGSLSPVEVHSFASSLEHDQEVVAAIYNVLEERSKYQDLIDPVCNQLFGFYRSREAELQRFTLQFLPTLIFVYLNSLAHGDKKSCRSVETLLIGLYNLEVVNENGQPKVVSFRLPSLAQASIYHEPMSLAPASLTESALRRLEECNTKLVNWGPLPQVEVLNAQNRLKVMTALLFVYNQQLSLLHKSALEHLCKVTSKLVTQGFNKPGHHQRSSYGSDSSFVPRLLPRIPVSSQFLLELMHGIYFAMFNDFSYIATQVLEDVYNRCCFENYSDVLLVTTAIRNSLHVNPSGLVKSLIP
;
A
#
# COMPACT_ATOMS: atom_id res chain seq x y z
N MET A 1 12.64 -25.74 -4.22
CA MET A 1 11.41 -25.42 -3.47
C MET A 1 10.70 -24.27 -4.15
N THR A 2 10.99 -22.99 -3.85
CA THR A 2 10.35 -21.81 -4.47
C THR A 2 10.05 -21.92 -5.97
N GLU A 3 11.05 -22.28 -6.79
CA GLU A 3 10.90 -22.39 -8.25
C GLU A 3 9.93 -23.50 -8.65
N SER A 4 9.98 -24.66 -7.97
CA SER A 4 9.08 -25.78 -8.20
C SER A 4 7.63 -25.40 -7.91
N VAL A 5 7.39 -24.78 -6.75
CA VAL A 5 6.06 -24.31 -6.31
C VAL A 5 5.49 -23.31 -7.30
N VAL A 6 6.29 -22.34 -7.77
CA VAL A 6 5.84 -21.35 -8.74
C VAL A 6 5.60 -21.96 -10.12
N HIS A 7 6.42 -22.92 -10.56
CA HIS A 7 6.18 -23.63 -11.82
C HIS A 7 4.95 -24.53 -11.78
N GLU A 8 4.70 -25.21 -10.66
CA GLU A 8 3.51 -26.02 -10.41
C GLU A 8 2.25 -25.15 -10.42
N TRP A 9 2.21 -24.08 -9.61
CA TRP A 9 1.12 -23.09 -9.61
C TRP A 9 0.81 -22.47 -10.99
N LEU A 10 1.85 -22.16 -11.79
CA LEU A 10 1.69 -21.66 -13.15
C LEU A 10 1.14 -22.73 -14.10
N ALA A 11 1.59 -23.99 -13.97
CA ALA A 11 1.13 -25.10 -14.79
C ALA A 11 -0.31 -25.49 -14.45
N ASP A 12 -0.65 -25.57 -13.17
CA ASP A 12 -1.98 -25.86 -12.65
C ASP A 12 -2.99 -24.88 -13.23
N TYR A 13 -2.79 -23.57 -13.02
CA TYR A 13 -3.69 -22.56 -13.57
C TYR A 13 -3.73 -22.58 -15.11
N GLY A 14 -2.58 -22.79 -15.76
CA GLY A 14 -2.49 -22.92 -17.22
C GLY A 14 -3.25 -24.11 -17.80
N SER A 15 -3.59 -25.11 -16.97
CA SER A 15 -4.33 -26.30 -17.36
C SER A 15 -5.85 -26.20 -17.16
N LEU A 16 -6.34 -25.21 -16.41
CA LEU A 16 -7.74 -25.09 -16.01
C LEU A 16 -8.67 -24.73 -17.18
N SER A 17 -9.87 -25.33 -17.16
CA SER A 17 -11.00 -24.82 -17.93
C SER A 17 -11.65 -23.60 -17.24
N PRO A 18 -12.41 -22.76 -17.97
CA PRO A 18 -13.09 -21.60 -17.37
C PRO A 18 -14.06 -21.91 -16.23
N VAL A 19 -14.52 -23.16 -16.10
CA VAL A 19 -15.44 -23.60 -15.05
C VAL A 19 -14.72 -23.89 -13.73
N GLU A 20 -13.44 -24.26 -13.80
CA GLU A 20 -12.62 -24.65 -12.63
C GLU A 20 -11.95 -23.44 -11.96
N VAL A 21 -11.91 -22.28 -12.64
CA VAL A 21 -11.25 -21.04 -12.16
C VAL A 21 -11.76 -20.59 -10.78
N HIS A 22 -13.07 -20.66 -10.53
CA HIS A 22 -13.64 -20.29 -9.23
C HIS A 22 -13.20 -21.25 -8.12
N SER A 23 -13.29 -22.57 -8.36
CA SER A 23 -12.82 -23.58 -7.39
C SER A 23 -11.33 -23.45 -7.08
N PHE A 24 -10.52 -23.17 -8.09
CA PHE A 24 -9.09 -22.88 -7.93
C PHE A 24 -8.87 -21.61 -7.10
N ALA A 25 -9.58 -20.52 -7.38
CA ALA A 25 -9.45 -19.25 -6.66
C ALA A 25 -9.70 -19.41 -5.15
N SER A 26 -10.75 -20.14 -4.78
CA SER A 26 -11.09 -20.39 -3.36
C SER A 26 -10.06 -21.29 -2.67
N SER A 27 -9.44 -22.24 -3.37
CA SER A 27 -8.32 -23.02 -2.82
C SER A 27 -7.04 -22.18 -2.66
N LEU A 28 -6.74 -21.32 -3.63
CA LEU A 28 -5.52 -20.52 -3.69
C LEU A 28 -5.44 -19.46 -2.58
N GLU A 29 -6.59 -18.95 -2.10
CA GLU A 29 -6.67 -18.05 -0.94
C GLU A 29 -6.03 -18.65 0.33
N HIS A 30 -6.01 -19.98 0.44
CA HIS A 30 -5.50 -20.73 1.59
C HIS A 30 -4.08 -21.29 1.38
N ASP A 31 -3.52 -21.17 0.17
CA ASP A 31 -2.20 -21.71 -0.17
C ASP A 31 -1.06 -20.79 0.31
N GLN A 32 -0.62 -21.03 1.55
CA GLN A 32 0.48 -20.28 2.15
C GLN A 32 1.84 -20.60 1.51
N GLU A 33 2.01 -21.74 0.84
CA GLU A 33 3.28 -22.12 0.21
C GLU A 33 3.48 -21.32 -1.09
N VAL A 34 2.45 -21.24 -1.94
CA VAL A 34 2.45 -20.39 -3.14
C VAL A 34 2.58 -18.91 -2.77
N VAL A 35 1.85 -18.44 -1.75
CA VAL A 35 1.96 -17.03 -1.29
C VAL A 35 3.38 -16.72 -0.82
N ALA A 36 4.00 -17.57 -0.01
CA ALA A 36 5.39 -17.40 0.43
C ALA A 36 6.38 -17.48 -0.74
N ALA A 37 6.16 -18.39 -1.70
CA ALA A 37 7.01 -18.53 -2.87
C ALA A 37 6.96 -17.28 -3.77
N ILE A 38 5.79 -16.69 -4.00
CA ILE A 38 5.63 -15.45 -4.76
C ILE A 38 6.32 -14.27 -4.05
N TYR A 39 6.15 -14.12 -2.72
CA TYR A 39 6.89 -13.09 -1.97
C TYR A 39 8.42 -13.27 -2.10
N ASN A 40 8.92 -14.51 -2.02
CA ASN A 40 10.36 -14.79 -2.20
C ASN A 40 10.84 -14.44 -3.62
N VAL A 41 10.06 -14.74 -4.67
CA VAL A 41 10.38 -14.33 -6.05
C VAL A 41 10.43 -12.81 -6.18
N LEU A 42 9.48 -12.08 -5.57
CA LEU A 42 9.41 -10.62 -5.62
C LEU A 42 10.48 -9.91 -4.76
N GLU A 43 10.93 -10.50 -3.64
CA GLU A 43 12.02 -9.93 -2.83
C GLU A 43 13.41 -10.29 -3.41
N GLU A 44 13.66 -11.56 -3.77
CA GLU A 44 14.96 -12.07 -4.26
C GLU A 44 15.07 -12.07 -5.81
N ARG A 45 14.54 -11.04 -6.48
CA ARG A 45 14.41 -11.00 -7.96
C ARG A 45 15.70 -11.22 -8.74
N SER A 46 16.86 -10.86 -8.18
CA SER A 46 18.18 -11.09 -8.80
C SER A 46 18.54 -12.58 -8.92
N LYS A 47 17.94 -13.43 -8.08
CA LYS A 47 18.07 -14.88 -8.07
C LYS A 47 17.01 -15.56 -8.95
N TYR A 48 15.78 -15.04 -8.93
CA TYR A 48 14.61 -15.60 -9.61
C TYR A 48 14.21 -14.86 -10.90
N GLN A 49 15.19 -14.38 -11.68
CA GLN A 49 14.96 -13.48 -12.83
C GLN A 49 13.98 -14.08 -13.85
N ASP A 50 14.13 -15.36 -14.16
CA ASP A 50 13.31 -16.07 -15.16
C ASP A 50 11.85 -16.28 -14.71
N LEU A 51 11.54 -16.12 -13.41
CA LEU A 51 10.19 -16.24 -12.85
C LEU A 51 9.45 -14.91 -12.74
N ILE A 52 10.15 -13.77 -12.78
CA ILE A 52 9.52 -12.44 -12.63
C ILE A 52 8.46 -12.20 -13.71
N ASP A 53 8.79 -12.51 -14.97
CA ASP A 53 7.91 -12.25 -16.11
C ASP A 53 6.67 -13.16 -16.08
N PRO A 54 6.78 -14.51 -15.93
CA PRO A 54 5.63 -15.38 -15.72
C PRO A 54 4.75 -14.98 -14.52
N VAL A 55 5.33 -14.71 -13.35
CA VAL A 55 4.57 -14.31 -12.15
C VAL A 55 3.84 -13.00 -12.36
N CYS A 56 4.48 -11.97 -12.93
CA CYS A 56 3.82 -10.69 -13.21
C CYS A 56 2.67 -10.82 -14.21
N ASN A 57 2.86 -11.63 -15.26
CA ASN A 57 1.81 -11.90 -16.26
C ASN A 57 0.63 -12.67 -15.64
N GLN A 58 0.91 -13.64 -14.78
CA GLN A 58 -0.11 -14.44 -14.11
C GLN A 58 -0.94 -13.60 -13.13
N LEU A 59 -0.27 -12.76 -12.31
CA LEU A 59 -0.94 -11.79 -11.43
C LEU A 59 -1.79 -10.77 -12.20
N PHE A 60 -1.32 -10.30 -13.37
CA PHE A 60 -2.14 -9.45 -14.23
C PHE A 60 -3.37 -10.20 -14.79
N GLY A 61 -3.20 -11.46 -15.21
CA GLY A 61 -4.28 -12.33 -15.68
C GLY A 61 -5.36 -12.54 -14.61
N PHE A 62 -4.94 -12.85 -13.38
CA PHE A 62 -5.80 -12.93 -12.20
C PHE A 62 -6.58 -11.64 -11.98
N TYR A 63 -5.92 -10.49 -11.93
CA TYR A 63 -6.62 -9.22 -11.68
C TYR A 63 -7.61 -8.85 -12.80
N ARG A 64 -7.25 -9.17 -14.05
CA ARG A 64 -8.08 -8.95 -15.24
C ARG A 64 -9.31 -9.87 -15.30
N SER A 65 -9.29 -11.03 -14.66
CA SER A 65 -10.40 -11.99 -14.67
C SER A 65 -11.71 -11.45 -14.09
N ARG A 66 -11.62 -10.43 -13.22
CA ARG A 66 -12.70 -9.92 -12.35
C ARG A 66 -13.23 -10.92 -11.30
N GLU A 67 -12.57 -12.07 -11.13
CA GLU A 67 -12.84 -12.96 -10.00
C GLU A 67 -12.32 -12.31 -8.72
N ALA A 68 -13.22 -12.04 -7.75
CA ALA A 68 -12.90 -11.23 -6.58
C ALA A 68 -11.78 -11.85 -5.71
N GLU A 69 -11.73 -13.17 -5.64
CA GLU A 69 -10.69 -13.93 -4.92
C GLU A 69 -9.32 -13.77 -5.58
N LEU A 70 -9.23 -13.89 -6.92
CA LEU A 70 -7.98 -13.69 -7.68
C LEU A 70 -7.52 -12.22 -7.68
N GLN A 71 -8.47 -11.28 -7.64
CA GLN A 71 -8.16 -9.86 -7.46
C GLN A 71 -7.55 -9.58 -6.07
N ARG A 72 -8.15 -10.10 -5.00
CA ARG A 72 -7.60 -10.00 -3.63
C ARG A 72 -6.24 -10.69 -3.51
N PHE A 73 -6.09 -11.89 -4.08
CA PHE A 73 -4.82 -12.61 -4.15
C PHE A 73 -3.73 -11.80 -4.86
N THR A 74 -4.07 -11.03 -5.89
CA THR A 74 -3.10 -10.15 -6.56
C THR A 74 -2.76 -8.91 -5.71
N LEU A 75 -3.77 -8.29 -5.07
CA LEU A 75 -3.59 -7.09 -4.26
C LEU A 75 -2.69 -7.32 -3.04
N GLN A 76 -2.66 -8.52 -2.45
CA GLN A 76 -1.81 -8.79 -1.28
C GLN A 76 -0.31 -8.53 -1.54
N PHE A 77 0.16 -8.71 -2.79
CA PHE A 77 1.54 -8.46 -3.20
C PHE A 77 1.82 -6.99 -3.57
N LEU A 78 0.78 -6.15 -3.69
CA LEU A 78 0.91 -4.78 -4.20
C LEU A 78 1.92 -3.93 -3.41
N PRO A 79 1.93 -3.87 -2.06
CA PRO A 79 2.91 -3.07 -1.33
C PRO A 79 4.36 -3.50 -1.66
N THR A 80 4.58 -4.80 -1.79
CA THR A 80 5.87 -5.37 -2.19
C THR A 80 6.23 -4.99 -3.63
N LEU A 81 5.31 -5.12 -4.59
CA LEU A 81 5.51 -4.71 -5.99
C LEU A 81 5.87 -3.22 -6.11
N ILE A 82 5.20 -2.36 -5.34
CA ILE A 82 5.48 -0.91 -5.29
C ILE A 82 6.89 -0.64 -4.74
N PHE A 83 7.25 -1.25 -3.60
CA PHE A 83 8.61 -1.12 -3.03
C PHE A 83 9.68 -1.63 -4.00
N VAL A 84 9.46 -2.80 -4.58
CA VAL A 84 10.30 -3.46 -5.59
C VAL A 84 10.58 -2.54 -6.79
N TYR A 85 9.54 -1.89 -7.33
CA TYR A 85 9.67 -0.93 -8.41
C TYR A 85 10.44 0.33 -7.99
N LEU A 86 10.02 0.98 -6.90
CA LEU A 86 10.61 2.23 -6.44
C LEU A 86 12.07 2.07 -5.99
N ASN A 87 12.43 0.92 -5.41
CA ASN A 87 13.79 0.58 -5.04
C ASN A 87 14.69 0.36 -6.27
N SER A 88 14.23 -0.41 -7.26
CA SER A 88 14.94 -0.56 -8.55
C SER A 88 15.19 0.79 -9.22
N LEU A 89 14.22 1.71 -9.20
CA LEU A 89 14.40 3.07 -9.71
C LEU A 89 15.45 3.88 -8.92
N ALA A 90 15.46 3.79 -7.59
CA ALA A 90 16.45 4.49 -6.76
C ALA A 90 17.88 3.99 -7.02
N HIS A 91 18.04 2.70 -7.32
CA HIS A 91 19.31 2.10 -7.75
C HIS A 91 19.68 2.36 -9.22
N GLY A 92 18.81 3.01 -10.01
CA GLY A 92 19.01 3.23 -11.45
C GLY A 92 18.78 1.98 -12.32
N ASP A 93 18.40 0.85 -11.73
CA ASP A 93 18.16 -0.41 -12.41
C ASP A 93 16.71 -0.52 -12.89
N LYS A 94 16.35 0.33 -13.85
CA LYS A 94 15.01 0.29 -14.49
C LYS A 94 14.82 -0.93 -15.40
N LYS A 95 15.90 -1.63 -15.80
CA LYS A 95 15.81 -2.75 -16.75
C LYS A 95 15.25 -4.01 -16.08
N SER A 96 15.66 -4.32 -14.84
CA SER A 96 15.21 -5.51 -14.10
C SER A 96 13.78 -5.45 -13.56
N CYS A 97 13.12 -4.28 -13.60
CA CYS A 97 11.77 -4.09 -13.05
C CYS A 97 10.68 -3.83 -14.09
N ARG A 98 10.95 -4.06 -15.39
CA ARG A 98 10.00 -3.77 -16.48
C ARG A 98 8.66 -4.48 -16.32
N SER A 99 8.64 -5.76 -15.99
CA SER A 99 7.40 -6.53 -15.88
C SER A 99 6.59 -6.15 -14.64
N VAL A 100 7.26 -5.74 -13.56
CA VAL A 100 6.61 -5.11 -12.40
C VAL A 100 6.03 -3.74 -12.76
N GLU A 101 6.75 -2.92 -13.54
CA GLU A 101 6.26 -1.64 -14.05
C GLU A 101 5.00 -1.82 -14.92
N THR A 102 5.03 -2.79 -15.85
CA THR A 102 3.88 -3.15 -16.70
C THR A 102 2.69 -3.65 -15.87
N LEU A 103 2.92 -4.51 -14.87
CA LEU A 103 1.87 -4.98 -13.96
C LEU A 103 1.24 -3.81 -13.21
N LEU A 104 2.03 -2.93 -12.58
CA LEU A 104 1.52 -1.76 -11.84
C LEU A 104 0.72 -0.81 -12.75
N ILE A 105 1.17 -0.58 -13.98
CA ILE A 105 0.42 0.19 -14.99
C ILE A 105 -0.91 -0.51 -15.33
N GLY A 106 -0.88 -1.83 -15.55
CA GLY A 106 -2.06 -2.63 -15.88
C GLY A 106 -3.13 -2.63 -14.78
N LEU A 107 -2.72 -2.85 -13.52
CA LEU A 107 -3.59 -2.77 -12.35
C LEU A 107 -4.24 -1.37 -12.24
N TYR A 108 -3.44 -0.31 -12.39
CA TYR A 108 -3.92 1.07 -12.30
C TYR A 108 -4.93 1.39 -13.42
N ASN A 109 -4.63 1.01 -14.66
CA ASN A 109 -5.49 1.29 -15.81
C ASN A 109 -6.82 0.54 -15.77
N LEU A 110 -6.87 -0.63 -15.11
CA LEU A 110 -8.12 -1.35 -14.82
C LEU A 110 -8.94 -0.67 -13.72
N GLU A 111 -8.28 -0.07 -12.73
CA GLU A 111 -8.96 0.58 -11.59
C GLU A 111 -9.46 2.00 -11.85
N VAL A 112 -8.86 2.76 -12.76
CA VAL A 112 -9.32 4.13 -13.06
C VAL A 112 -10.48 4.20 -14.05
N VAL A 113 -10.93 3.06 -14.59
CA VAL A 113 -12.12 2.96 -15.46
C VAL A 113 -13.19 2.07 -14.83
N ASN A 114 -14.45 2.32 -15.18
CA ASN A 114 -15.56 1.45 -14.85
C ASN A 114 -15.74 0.34 -15.91
N GLU A 115 -16.72 -0.53 -15.71
CA GLU A 115 -16.98 -1.66 -16.62
C GLU A 115 -17.32 -1.23 -18.06
N ASN A 116 -17.82 -0.01 -18.23
CA ASN A 116 -18.18 0.61 -19.52
C ASN A 116 -16.99 1.39 -20.14
N GLY A 117 -15.79 1.31 -19.57
CA GLY A 117 -14.60 2.04 -20.02
C GLY A 117 -14.61 3.55 -19.75
N GLN A 118 -15.57 4.04 -18.95
CA GLN A 118 -15.64 5.46 -18.57
C GLN A 118 -14.79 5.72 -17.31
N PRO A 119 -14.28 6.94 -17.09
CA PRO A 119 -13.49 7.26 -15.90
C PRO A 119 -14.26 6.99 -14.59
N LYS A 120 -13.64 6.22 -13.69
CA LYS A 120 -14.18 5.91 -12.35
C LYS A 120 -14.04 7.12 -11.44
N VAL A 121 -15.10 7.46 -10.70
CA VAL A 121 -15.10 8.47 -9.65
C VAL A 121 -15.68 7.83 -8.40
N VAL A 122 -14.92 7.85 -7.30
CA VAL A 122 -15.41 7.44 -5.98
C VAL A 122 -15.81 8.72 -5.25
N SER A 123 -17.08 8.85 -4.90
CA SER A 123 -17.61 10.06 -4.26
C SER A 123 -18.27 9.70 -2.93
N PHE A 124 -18.05 10.53 -1.92
CA PHE A 124 -18.78 10.44 -0.65
C PHE A 124 -19.24 11.82 -0.18
N ARG A 125 -20.27 11.82 0.67
CA ARG A 125 -20.87 13.01 1.23
C ARG A 125 -20.37 13.21 2.66
N LEU A 126 -19.90 14.42 2.99
CA LEU A 126 -19.55 14.73 4.38
C LEU A 126 -20.84 14.74 5.24
N PRO A 127 -20.84 14.07 6.41
CA PRO A 127 -21.99 14.10 7.31
C PRO A 127 -22.14 15.47 7.98
N SER A 128 -23.38 15.90 8.22
CA SER A 128 -23.71 17.14 8.92
C SER A 128 -24.62 16.87 10.11
N LEU A 129 -24.29 17.44 11.28
CA LEU A 129 -25.14 17.36 12.48
C LEU A 129 -26.47 18.12 12.33
N ALA A 130 -26.57 19.04 11.36
CA ALA A 130 -27.81 19.73 11.02
C ALA A 130 -28.79 18.85 10.21
N GLN A 131 -28.33 17.70 9.69
CA GLN A 131 -29.20 16.71 9.05
C GLN A 131 -29.45 15.54 9.99
N ALA A 132 -30.69 15.02 10.00
CA ALA A 132 -31.00 13.78 10.71
C ALA A 132 -30.19 12.61 10.14
N SER A 133 -29.75 11.73 11.02
CA SER A 133 -28.99 10.52 10.67
C SER A 133 -29.54 9.32 11.44
N ILE A 134 -29.08 8.12 11.10
CA ILE A 134 -29.42 6.90 11.86
C ILE A 134 -28.93 6.92 13.31
N TYR A 135 -28.10 7.89 13.70
CA TYR A 135 -27.54 8.04 15.04
C TYR A 135 -28.09 9.22 15.84
N HIS A 136 -28.69 10.24 15.19
CA HIS A 136 -29.12 11.45 15.87
C HIS A 136 -30.22 12.23 15.13
N GLU A 137 -31.04 12.92 15.92
CA GLU A 137 -31.98 13.94 15.46
C GLU A 137 -31.41 15.36 15.68
N PRO A 138 -31.49 16.30 14.72
CA PRO A 138 -30.88 17.62 14.86
C PRO A 138 -31.49 18.46 15.97
N MET A 139 -32.78 18.24 16.29
CA MET A 139 -33.48 18.94 17.38
C MET A 139 -32.91 18.56 18.76
N SER A 140 -32.34 17.36 18.93
CA SER A 140 -31.64 16.95 20.15
C SER A 140 -30.34 17.74 20.39
N LEU A 141 -29.87 18.48 19.38
CA LEU A 141 -28.64 19.29 19.39
C LEU A 141 -28.93 20.79 19.25
N ALA A 142 -30.16 21.23 19.55
CA ALA A 142 -30.74 22.52 19.14
C ALA A 142 -29.87 23.79 19.20
N PRO A 143 -29.03 24.07 20.23
CA PRO A 143 -28.17 25.26 20.21
C PRO A 143 -26.99 25.17 19.21
N ALA A 144 -26.60 23.96 18.79
CA ALA A 144 -25.45 23.73 17.89
C ALA A 144 -25.85 23.37 16.45
N SER A 145 -27.06 22.87 16.23
CA SER A 145 -27.58 22.46 14.91
C SER A 145 -28.33 23.56 14.14
N LEU A 146 -28.81 24.61 14.82
CA LEU A 146 -29.63 25.69 14.26
C LEU A 146 -28.88 27.02 14.10
N THR A 147 -27.56 27.00 14.00
CA THR A 147 -26.74 28.18 13.72
C THR A 147 -26.58 28.43 12.21
N GLU A 148 -26.31 29.67 11.81
CA GLU A 148 -25.99 30.01 10.41
C GLU A 148 -24.81 29.18 9.87
N SER A 149 -23.80 28.91 10.70
CA SER A 149 -22.67 28.05 10.35
C SER A 149 -23.02 26.56 10.29
N ALA A 150 -24.11 26.11 10.92
CA ALA A 150 -24.66 24.76 10.72
C ALA A 150 -25.47 24.66 9.42
N LEU A 151 -26.27 25.68 9.09
CA LEU A 151 -27.01 25.77 7.82
C LEU A 151 -26.07 25.83 6.61
N ARG A 152 -25.05 26.70 6.64
CA ARG A 152 -24.03 26.75 5.58
C ARG A 152 -23.30 25.41 5.41
N ARG A 153 -22.96 24.73 6.51
CA ARG A 153 -22.36 23.38 6.43
C ARG A 153 -23.34 22.35 5.86
N LEU A 154 -24.64 22.45 6.15
CA LEU A 154 -25.67 21.59 5.56
C LEU A 154 -25.76 21.76 4.04
N GLU A 155 -25.75 23.00 3.55
CA GLU A 155 -25.71 23.31 2.12
C GLU A 155 -24.43 22.80 1.45
N GLU A 156 -23.27 23.07 2.05
CA GLU A 156 -21.97 22.59 1.54
C GLU A 156 -21.91 21.05 1.53
N CYS A 157 -22.37 20.36 2.59
CA CYS A 157 -22.42 18.90 2.65
C CYS A 157 -23.39 18.29 1.62
N ASN A 158 -24.50 18.95 1.32
CA ASN A 158 -25.48 18.44 0.35
C ASN A 158 -25.09 18.69 -1.11
N THR A 159 -24.26 19.69 -1.39
CA THR A 159 -23.92 20.12 -2.77
C THR A 159 -22.49 19.78 -3.20
N LYS A 160 -21.56 19.60 -2.26
CA LYS A 160 -20.14 19.34 -2.54
C LYS A 160 -19.75 17.94 -2.07
N LEU A 161 -19.87 16.97 -2.98
CA LEU A 161 -19.32 15.63 -2.76
C LEU A 161 -17.79 15.69 -2.73
N VAL A 162 -17.18 14.93 -1.82
CA VAL A 162 -15.74 14.69 -1.81
C VAL A 162 -15.46 13.59 -2.82
N ASN A 163 -14.74 13.94 -3.89
CA ASN A 163 -14.48 13.06 -5.02
C ASN A 163 -13.01 12.62 -5.05
N TRP A 164 -12.79 11.33 -5.20
CA TRP A 164 -11.54 10.73 -5.64
C TRP A 164 -11.69 10.36 -7.12
N GLY A 165 -10.79 10.89 -7.95
CA GLY A 165 -10.92 10.84 -9.40
C GLY A 165 -11.85 11.92 -9.99
N PRO A 166 -12.08 11.89 -11.32
CA PRO A 166 -11.59 10.89 -12.27
C PRO A 166 -10.07 10.98 -12.46
N LEU A 167 -9.40 9.82 -12.43
CA LEU A 167 -7.97 9.72 -12.69
C LEU A 167 -7.74 9.30 -14.15
N PRO A 168 -6.77 9.89 -14.87
CA PRO A 168 -6.49 9.51 -16.25
C PRO A 168 -5.74 8.18 -16.32
N GLN A 169 -6.01 7.37 -17.35
CA GLN A 169 -5.17 6.22 -17.69
C GLN A 169 -3.73 6.67 -18.05
N VAL A 170 -2.77 5.77 -17.87
CA VAL A 170 -1.34 6.03 -18.02
C VAL A 170 -0.70 4.91 -18.83
N GLU A 171 0.02 5.26 -19.91
CA GLU A 171 0.76 4.29 -20.71
C GLU A 171 2.18 4.02 -20.18
N VAL A 172 2.81 5.02 -19.56
CA VAL A 172 4.21 4.96 -19.10
C VAL A 172 4.39 5.67 -17.76
N LEU A 173 5.10 5.03 -16.83
CA LEU A 173 5.51 5.67 -15.57
C LEU A 173 6.77 6.54 -15.75
N ASN A 174 6.65 7.78 -15.30
CA ASN A 174 7.66 8.83 -15.35
C ASN A 174 7.79 9.50 -13.96
N ALA A 175 8.67 10.50 -13.84
CA ALA A 175 8.95 11.15 -12.58
C ALA A 175 7.75 11.87 -11.94
N GLN A 176 6.79 12.35 -12.75
CA GLN A 176 5.66 13.17 -12.32
C GLN A 176 4.41 12.37 -11.97
N ASN A 177 4.17 11.24 -12.65
CA ASN A 177 2.97 10.41 -12.46
C ASN A 177 3.20 9.19 -11.54
N ARG A 178 4.41 8.64 -11.42
CA ARG A 178 4.65 7.37 -10.72
C ARG A 178 4.08 7.33 -9.31
N LEU A 179 4.35 8.35 -8.49
CA LEU A 179 3.84 8.38 -7.11
C LEU A 179 2.32 8.59 -7.05
N LYS A 180 1.71 9.27 -8.02
CA LYS A 180 0.24 9.38 -8.13
C LYS A 180 -0.39 8.03 -8.42
N VAL A 181 0.20 7.27 -9.35
CA VAL A 181 -0.21 5.89 -9.67
C VAL A 181 -0.06 4.98 -8.44
N MET A 182 1.09 4.99 -7.76
CA MET A 182 1.28 4.16 -6.56
C MET A 182 0.34 4.55 -5.40
N THR A 183 0.05 5.85 -5.23
CA THR A 183 -0.95 6.32 -4.24
C THR A 183 -2.35 5.82 -4.59
N ALA A 184 -2.74 5.89 -5.87
CA ALA A 184 -4.05 5.40 -6.33
C ALA A 184 -4.20 3.88 -6.17
N LEU A 185 -3.14 3.12 -6.42
CA LEU A 185 -3.10 1.68 -6.19
C LEU A 185 -3.18 1.32 -4.70
N LEU A 186 -2.48 2.05 -3.82
CA LEU A 186 -2.61 1.88 -2.37
C LEU A 186 -4.01 2.22 -1.86
N PHE A 187 -4.67 3.24 -2.41
CA PHE A 187 -6.07 3.55 -2.08
C PHE A 187 -7.00 2.37 -2.41
N VAL A 188 -6.81 1.68 -3.54
CA VAL A 188 -7.58 0.47 -3.89
C VAL A 188 -7.27 -0.69 -2.94
N TYR A 189 -6.00 -0.91 -2.62
CA TYR A 189 -5.58 -1.91 -1.62
C TYR A 189 -6.21 -1.64 -0.24
N ASN A 190 -6.24 -0.37 0.18
CA ASN A 190 -6.82 0.06 1.45
C ASN A 190 -8.33 -0.23 1.55
N GLN A 191 -9.07 -0.28 0.43
CA GLN A 191 -10.48 -0.70 0.44
C GLN A 191 -10.68 -2.19 0.70
N GLN A 192 -9.65 -3.03 0.52
CA GLN A 192 -9.73 -4.49 0.65
C GLN A 192 -9.06 -5.03 1.92
N LEU A 193 -8.44 -4.18 2.76
CA LEU A 193 -7.62 -4.57 3.93
C LEU A 193 -8.23 -5.65 4.83
N SER A 194 -9.53 -5.59 5.11
CA SER A 194 -10.23 -6.55 5.97
C SER A 194 -10.49 -7.92 5.32
N LEU A 195 -10.30 -8.03 4.00
CA LEU A 195 -10.50 -9.23 3.19
C LEU A 195 -9.17 -9.78 2.63
N LEU A 196 -8.03 -9.17 2.95
CA LEU A 196 -6.71 -9.69 2.57
C LEU A 196 -6.19 -10.65 3.63
N HIS A 197 -5.44 -11.68 3.20
CA HIS A 197 -4.79 -12.62 4.10
C HIS A 197 -3.80 -11.88 5.03
N LYS A 198 -3.70 -12.30 6.31
CA LYS A 198 -2.93 -11.59 7.35
C LYS A 198 -1.46 -11.38 6.99
N SER A 199 -0.83 -12.28 6.23
CA SER A 199 0.55 -12.11 5.75
C SER A 199 0.74 -10.85 4.89
N ALA A 200 -0.31 -10.33 4.23
CA ALA A 200 -0.26 -9.08 3.47
C ALA A 200 0.04 -7.88 4.37
N LEU A 201 -0.52 -7.85 5.59
CA LEU A 201 -0.32 -6.79 6.58
C LEU A 201 1.12 -6.84 7.13
N GLU A 202 1.65 -8.04 7.36
CA GLU A 202 3.05 -8.22 7.77
C GLU A 202 4.02 -7.70 6.70
N HIS A 203 3.79 -8.05 5.43
CA HIS A 203 4.61 -7.57 4.32
C HIS A 203 4.46 -6.07 4.10
N LEU A 204 3.24 -5.50 4.18
CA LEU A 204 3.00 -4.06 4.16
C LEU A 204 3.86 -3.33 5.20
N CYS A 205 3.86 -3.81 6.46
CA CYS A 205 4.70 -3.25 7.52
C CYS A 205 6.19 -3.36 7.18
N LYS A 206 6.68 -4.54 6.80
CA LYS A 206 8.10 -4.77 6.44
C LYS A 206 8.55 -3.86 5.30
N VAL A 207 7.80 -3.80 4.20
CA VAL A 207 8.21 -3.00 3.02
C VAL A 207 8.06 -1.51 3.26
N THR A 208 7.09 -1.07 4.09
CA THR A 208 6.98 0.34 4.50
C THR A 208 8.19 0.77 5.31
N SER A 209 8.60 0.01 6.33
CA SER A 209 9.82 0.30 7.11
C SER A 209 11.07 0.34 6.21
N LYS A 210 11.28 -0.68 5.36
CA LYS A 210 12.36 -0.70 4.36
C LYS A 210 12.34 0.58 3.50
N LEU A 211 11.18 0.95 2.94
CA LEU A 211 11.00 2.08 2.03
C LEU A 211 11.27 3.44 2.67
N VAL A 212 10.81 3.67 3.91
CA VAL A 212 10.95 4.99 4.54
C VAL A 212 12.33 5.22 5.17
N THR A 213 12.99 4.16 5.67
CA THR A 213 14.33 4.22 6.30
C THR A 213 15.49 4.16 5.30
N GLN A 214 15.25 3.68 4.07
CA GLN A 214 16.30 3.51 3.05
C GLN A 214 17.00 4.85 2.70
N GLY A 215 18.32 4.88 2.92
CA GLY A 215 19.17 6.05 2.67
C GLY A 215 19.14 7.13 3.77
N PHE A 216 18.55 6.83 4.94
CA PHE A 216 18.54 7.70 6.12
C PHE A 216 19.44 7.21 7.26
N ASN A 217 19.68 5.89 7.34
CA ASN A 217 20.59 5.31 8.32
C ASN A 217 22.01 5.84 8.11
N LYS A 218 22.52 6.58 9.10
CA LYS A 218 23.93 6.99 9.16
C LYS A 218 24.76 5.72 9.40
N PRO A 219 25.81 5.45 8.60
CA PRO A 219 26.83 4.51 9.04
C PRO A 219 27.45 5.11 10.31
N GLY A 220 27.70 4.27 11.32
CA GLY A 220 28.13 4.74 12.64
C GLY A 220 29.36 5.64 12.57
N HIS A 221 29.58 6.48 13.59
CA HIS A 221 30.60 7.55 13.56
C HIS A 221 32.05 7.09 13.27
N HIS A 222 32.31 5.78 13.32
CA HIS A 222 33.56 5.10 12.97
C HIS A 222 33.75 4.85 11.46
N GLN A 223 32.74 5.15 10.62
CA GLN A 223 32.72 4.91 9.17
C GLN A 223 32.73 6.22 8.35
N ARG A 224 33.09 7.35 8.98
CA ARG A 224 33.49 8.55 8.22
C ARG A 224 34.93 8.36 7.75
N SER A 225 35.10 7.82 6.55
CA SER A 225 36.36 7.96 5.81
C SER A 225 36.69 9.44 5.68
N SER A 226 37.77 9.90 6.32
CA SER A 226 38.31 11.23 6.05
C SER A 226 38.64 11.32 4.55
N TYR A 227 38.35 12.46 3.93
CA TYR A 227 38.82 12.76 2.57
C TYR A 227 40.36 12.71 2.56
N GLY A 228 40.95 11.61 2.06
CA GLY A 228 42.40 11.46 1.99
C GLY A 228 43.01 10.07 2.22
N SER A 229 42.25 8.97 2.25
CA SER A 229 42.86 7.62 2.22
C SER A 229 42.35 6.76 1.06
N ASP A 230 43.24 6.40 0.14
CA ASP A 230 43.02 5.37 -0.87
C ASP A 230 42.92 4.00 -0.20
N SER A 231 41.73 3.64 0.26
CA SER A 231 41.43 2.29 0.74
C SER A 231 40.00 1.88 0.39
N SER A 232 39.91 0.77 -0.34
CA SER A 232 38.71 0.26 -0.98
C SER A 232 37.80 -0.47 0.01
N PHE A 233 36.95 0.25 0.74
CA PHE A 233 35.61 -0.23 1.17
C PHE A 233 34.79 0.91 1.78
N VAL A 234 34.27 1.83 0.94
CA VAL A 234 33.21 2.75 1.37
C VAL A 234 31.90 1.95 1.41
N PRO A 235 31.19 1.83 2.56
CA PRO A 235 29.87 1.21 2.56
C PRO A 235 28.97 2.06 1.66
N ARG A 236 28.49 1.48 0.54
CA ARG A 236 27.56 2.19 -0.34
C ARG A 236 26.29 2.46 0.45
N LEU A 237 26.08 3.73 0.79
CA LEU A 237 24.80 4.21 1.30
C LEU A 237 23.74 3.88 0.26
N LEU A 238 22.69 3.17 0.69
CA LEU A 238 21.58 2.85 -0.20
C LEU A 238 20.94 4.17 -0.69
N PRO A 239 20.61 4.29 -1.98
CA PRO A 239 20.00 5.49 -2.52
C PRO A 239 18.62 5.69 -1.90
N ARG A 240 18.30 6.93 -1.51
CA ARG A 240 16.98 7.27 -0.95
C ARG A 240 15.89 7.05 -1.99
N ILE A 241 14.80 6.41 -1.58
CA ILE A 241 13.58 6.31 -2.38
C ILE A 241 12.79 7.61 -2.22
N PRO A 242 12.54 8.40 -3.28
CA PRO A 242 11.69 9.59 -3.20
C PRO A 242 10.22 9.18 -3.07
N VAL A 243 9.52 9.80 -2.13
CA VAL A 243 8.10 9.55 -1.80
C VAL A 243 7.33 10.87 -1.80
N SER A 244 6.00 10.83 -1.75
CA SER A 244 5.15 12.00 -1.54
C SER A 244 4.39 11.87 -0.23
N SER A 245 3.89 12.98 0.31
CA SER A 245 3.11 12.95 1.54
C SER A 245 1.85 12.10 1.41
N GLN A 246 1.10 12.28 0.31
CA GLN A 246 -0.11 11.51 0.00
C GLN A 246 0.16 10.00 -0.11
N PHE A 247 1.31 9.60 -0.67
CA PHE A 247 1.73 8.20 -0.70
C PHE A 247 1.99 7.63 0.70
N LEU A 248 2.62 8.42 1.59
CA LEU A 248 2.82 8.02 2.99
C LEU A 248 1.50 7.99 3.78
N LEU A 249 0.53 8.87 3.48
CA LEU A 249 -0.80 8.84 4.12
C LEU A 249 -1.57 7.56 3.78
N GLU A 250 -1.56 7.12 2.53
CA GLU A 250 -2.17 5.84 2.14
C GLU A 250 -1.46 4.64 2.79
N LEU A 251 -0.12 4.66 2.90
CA LEU A 251 0.58 3.63 3.69
C LEU A 251 0.16 3.68 5.17
N MET A 252 0.07 4.87 5.78
CA MET A 252 -0.33 5.01 7.18
C MET A 252 -1.74 4.50 7.47
N HIS A 253 -2.67 4.54 6.50
CA HIS A 253 -3.99 3.93 6.63
C HIS A 253 -3.89 2.41 6.83
N GLY A 254 -3.14 1.71 5.96
CA GLY A 254 -2.90 0.28 6.09
C GLY A 254 -2.06 -0.11 7.31
N ILE A 255 -1.08 0.70 7.70
CA ILE A 255 -0.28 0.49 8.94
C ILE A 255 -1.16 0.66 10.18
N TYR A 256 -2.04 1.66 10.21
CA TYR A 256 -3.01 1.83 11.28
C TYR A 256 -3.97 0.64 11.36
N PHE A 257 -4.45 0.10 10.23
CA PHE A 257 -5.25 -1.12 10.24
C PHE A 257 -4.46 -2.33 10.78
N ALA A 258 -3.23 -2.56 10.31
CA ALA A 258 -2.37 -3.66 10.77
C ALA A 258 -2.10 -3.62 12.28
N MET A 259 -1.99 -2.43 12.86
CA MET A 259 -1.75 -2.21 14.29
C MET A 259 -2.82 -2.82 15.21
N PHE A 260 -4.09 -2.85 14.78
CA PHE A 260 -5.20 -3.45 15.52
C PHE A 260 -5.58 -4.84 15.01
N ASN A 261 -4.80 -5.41 14.08
CA ASN A 261 -5.01 -6.73 13.48
C ASN A 261 -3.73 -7.58 13.62
N ASP A 262 -3.40 -7.95 14.85
CA ASP A 262 -2.26 -8.80 15.27
C ASP A 262 -0.84 -8.26 15.04
N PHE A 263 -0.63 -7.21 14.24
CA PHE A 263 0.69 -6.68 13.89
C PHE A 263 1.12 -5.43 14.68
N SER A 264 0.59 -5.23 15.90
CA SER A 264 0.81 -4.02 16.72
C SER A 264 2.29 -3.66 16.91
N TYR A 265 3.16 -4.63 17.20
CA TYR A 265 4.60 -4.40 17.40
C TYR A 265 5.29 -3.83 16.16
N ILE A 266 5.16 -4.50 15.02
CA ILE A 266 5.82 -4.07 13.78
C ILE A 266 5.16 -2.79 13.22
N ALA A 267 3.84 -2.64 13.33
CA ALA A 267 3.13 -1.43 12.92
C ALA A 267 3.52 -0.20 13.77
N THR A 268 3.79 -0.38 15.06
CA THR A 268 4.28 0.70 15.94
C THR A 268 5.71 1.11 15.57
N GLN A 269 6.59 0.17 15.24
CA GLN A 269 7.92 0.51 14.71
C GLN A 269 7.81 1.28 13.39
N VAL A 270 6.94 0.82 12.48
CA VAL A 270 6.72 1.50 11.19
C VAL A 270 6.15 2.90 11.38
N LEU A 271 5.26 3.12 12.35
CA LEU A 271 4.75 4.46 12.70
C LEU A 271 5.89 5.41 13.09
N GLU A 272 6.84 4.96 13.91
CA GLU A 272 8.03 5.76 14.26
C GLU A 272 8.97 5.96 13.05
N ASP A 273 9.16 4.95 12.21
CA ASP A 273 9.96 5.07 10.98
C ASP A 273 9.37 6.11 10.01
N VAL A 274 8.04 6.11 9.82
CA VAL A 274 7.31 7.10 9.00
C VAL A 274 7.34 8.48 9.64
N TYR A 275 7.18 8.58 10.97
CA TYR A 275 7.29 9.83 11.72
C TYR A 275 8.67 10.48 11.54
N ASN A 276 9.74 9.68 11.65
CA ASN A 276 11.11 10.15 11.41
C ASN A 276 11.29 10.60 9.96
N ARG A 277 10.70 9.90 8.99
CA ARG A 277 10.75 10.27 7.58
C ARG A 277 10.00 11.58 7.28
N CYS A 278 8.79 11.79 7.81
CA CYS A 278 8.07 13.04 7.59
C CYS A 278 8.70 14.23 8.33
N CYS A 279 9.34 14.01 9.48
CA CYS A 279 10.17 15.03 10.14
C CYS A 279 11.35 15.47 9.25
N PHE A 280 12.01 14.52 8.56
CA PHE A 280 13.12 14.85 7.65
C PHE A 280 12.64 15.61 6.40
N GLU A 281 11.56 15.14 5.77
CA GLU A 281 11.05 15.70 4.50
C GLU A 281 10.12 16.91 4.70
N ASN A 282 9.77 17.25 5.96
CA ASN A 282 8.84 18.31 6.37
C ASN A 282 7.40 18.15 5.82
N TYR A 283 6.88 16.92 5.80
CA TYR A 283 5.48 16.65 5.42
C TYR A 283 4.54 16.84 6.61
N SER A 284 3.93 18.03 6.70
CA SER A 284 3.08 18.46 7.83
C SER A 284 1.77 17.67 7.97
N ASP A 285 1.20 17.21 6.85
CA ASP A 285 0.03 16.34 6.78
C ASP A 285 0.33 14.93 7.34
N VAL A 286 1.46 14.33 6.95
CA VAL A 286 1.92 13.03 7.51
C VAL A 286 2.31 13.18 8.98
N LEU A 287 2.98 14.28 9.34
CA LEU A 287 3.34 14.57 10.73
C LEU A 287 2.10 14.69 11.64
N LEU A 288 1.04 15.36 11.15
CA LEU A 288 -0.23 15.47 11.85
C LEU A 288 -0.86 14.08 12.09
N VAL A 289 -0.97 13.26 11.04
CA VAL A 289 -1.61 11.92 11.14
C VAL A 289 -0.80 10.97 12.02
N THR A 290 0.53 10.90 11.85
CA THR A 290 1.39 10.05 12.70
C THR A 290 1.32 10.48 14.17
N THR A 291 1.34 11.78 14.45
CA THR A 291 1.18 12.30 15.83
C THR A 291 -0.20 12.01 16.40
N ALA A 292 -1.26 12.10 15.60
CA ALA A 292 -2.62 11.75 16.03
C ALA A 292 -2.75 10.26 16.39
N ILE A 293 -2.13 9.36 15.61
CA ILE A 293 -2.08 7.92 15.90
C ILE A 293 -1.32 7.66 17.21
N ARG A 294 -0.13 8.26 17.40
CA ARG A 294 0.63 8.15 18.66
C ARG A 294 -0.21 8.56 19.87
N ASN A 295 -0.89 9.71 19.78
CA ASN A 295 -1.76 10.22 20.84
C ASN A 295 -2.99 9.31 21.08
N SER A 296 -3.56 8.71 20.03
CA SER A 296 -4.65 7.73 20.13
C SER A 296 -4.24 6.49 20.93
N LEU A 297 -3.03 5.97 20.72
CA LEU A 297 -2.52 4.78 21.41
C LEU A 297 -2.30 4.98 22.92
N HIS A 298 -2.01 6.22 23.35
CA HIS A 298 -1.95 6.56 24.78
C HIS A 298 -3.31 6.50 25.47
N VAL A 299 -4.41 6.67 24.72
CA VAL A 299 -5.79 6.66 25.25
C VAL A 299 -6.47 5.30 25.05
N ASN A 300 -6.14 4.60 23.97
CA ASN A 300 -6.71 3.29 23.63
C ASN A 300 -5.60 2.23 23.51
N PRO A 301 -5.30 1.48 24.59
CA PRO A 301 -4.21 0.52 24.62
C PRO A 301 -4.45 -0.76 23.80
N SER A 302 -5.59 -0.91 23.12
CA SER A 302 -5.87 -2.08 22.28
C SER A 302 -4.93 -2.22 21.07
N GLY A 303 -4.35 -1.10 20.60
CA GLY A 303 -3.31 -1.08 19.56
C GLY A 303 -1.88 -1.12 20.09
N LEU A 304 -1.68 -1.10 21.42
CA LEU A 304 -0.36 -1.24 22.03
C LEU A 304 0.08 -2.71 22.03
N VAL A 305 1.39 -2.90 22.02
CA VAL A 305 2.00 -4.19 22.31
C VAL A 305 1.59 -4.57 23.73
N LYS A 306 0.80 -5.64 23.90
CA LYS A 306 0.60 -6.27 25.20
C LYS A 306 1.98 -6.68 25.71
N SER A 307 2.46 -5.99 26.73
CA SER A 307 3.69 -6.36 27.41
C SER A 307 3.47 -7.73 28.05
N LEU A 308 3.99 -8.78 27.40
CA LEU A 308 4.20 -10.09 28.02
C LEU A 308 5.31 -9.93 29.07
N ILE A 309 4.93 -9.37 30.22
CA ILE A 309 5.69 -9.46 31.45
C ILE A 309 5.37 -10.86 32.02
N PRO A 310 6.39 -11.66 32.39
CA PRO A 310 6.22 -13.03 32.88
C PRO A 310 5.52 -13.12 34.24
#